data_AF-A0A934CIY9-F1
#
_entry.id   AF-A0A934CIY9-F1
#
_cell.length_a   1.000
_cell.length_b   1.000
_cell.length_c   1.000
_cell.angle_alpha   90.00
_cell.angle_beta   90.00
_cell.angle_gamma   90.00
#
_symmetry.space_group_name_H-M   'P 1'
#
loop_
_entity.id
_entity.type
_entity.pdbx_description
1 polymer ?
#
loop_
_entity_poly.entity_id
_entity_poly.type
_entity_poly.pdbx_seq_one_letter_code
_entity_poly.pdbx_strand_id
1 'polypeptide(L)'
;MDILPVLKTGRLIVIYAPDAACAESMTLIAELGLRGAVTILDGGNLYRPYQVATLLRRKTVDISGVAKRLFSRRAFTCYEMNTLLNSTPSLNQPYLILDLLNTFYDDHVPAYEACRLLKSCLDQLQRLVLSGPVVVTLAPPLAEERGSLVEQVCGQADEVMVKEAPVCQPTQPSLF
;
A
#
# COMPACT_ATOMS: atom_id res chain seq x y z
N MET A 1 -12.23 -4.46 -5.80
CA MET A 1 -11.83 -5.77 -5.27
C MET A 1 -12.11 -5.77 -3.78
N ASP A 2 -12.98 -6.65 -3.27
CA ASP A 2 -13.29 -6.69 -1.83
C ASP A 2 -12.35 -7.67 -1.13
N ILE A 3 -11.32 -7.13 -0.47
CA ILE A 3 -10.28 -7.93 0.21
C ILE A 3 -10.57 -8.12 1.71
N LEU A 4 -11.65 -7.53 2.24
CA LEU A 4 -11.98 -7.63 3.65
C LEU A 4 -12.13 -9.06 4.18
N PRO A 5 -12.65 -10.04 3.41
CA PRO A 5 -12.78 -11.43 3.89
C PRO A 5 -11.44 -12.15 4.09
N VAL A 6 -10.40 -11.75 3.34
CA VAL A 6 -9.08 -12.39 3.39
C VAL A 6 -8.11 -11.68 4.34
N LEU A 7 -8.44 -10.46 4.80
CA LEU A 7 -7.65 -9.73 5.80
C LEU A 7 -7.73 -10.40 7.17
N LYS A 8 -6.71 -11.18 7.49
CA LYS A 8 -6.51 -11.88 8.76
C LYS A 8 -5.11 -11.60 9.28
N THR A 9 -4.95 -11.54 10.60
CA THR A 9 -3.62 -11.51 11.23
C THR A 9 -2.79 -12.70 10.76
N GLY A 10 -1.49 -12.48 10.56
CA GLY A 10 -0.60 -13.51 10.02
C GLY A 10 -0.67 -13.64 8.50
N ARG A 11 -1.26 -12.66 7.78
CA ARG A 11 -1.23 -12.62 6.31
C ARG A 11 -0.65 -11.32 5.75
N LEU A 12 0.21 -11.50 4.75
CA LEU A 12 0.70 -10.48 3.83
C LEU A 12 -0.02 -10.59 2.49
N ILE A 13 -0.80 -9.57 2.15
CA ILE A 13 -1.48 -9.46 0.86
C ILE A 13 -0.77 -8.40 0.03
N VAL A 14 -0.38 -8.75 -1.19
CA VAL A 14 0.19 -7.81 -2.16
C VAL A 14 -0.83 -7.52 -3.26
N ILE A 15 -1.09 -6.24 -3.52
CA ILE A 15 -1.90 -5.80 -4.64
C ILE A 15 -0.99 -5.13 -5.66
N TYR A 16 -0.83 -5.78 -6.81
CA TYR A 16 -0.07 -5.25 -7.93
C TYR A 16 -1.01 -4.64 -8.95
N ALA A 17 -0.88 -3.33 -9.20
CA ALA A 17 -1.78 -2.59 -10.08
C ALA A 17 -1.05 -1.40 -10.74
N PRO A 18 -1.38 -1.02 -11.99
CA PRO A 18 -0.78 0.13 -12.67
C PRO A 18 -0.89 1.45 -11.90
N ASP A 19 -1.98 1.64 -11.15
CA ASP A 19 -2.23 2.81 -10.30
C ASP A 19 -1.92 2.55 -8.81
N ALA A 20 -1.19 1.47 -8.52
CA ALA A 20 -0.93 0.95 -7.18
C ALA A 20 -2.19 0.82 -6.31
N ALA A 21 -3.33 0.50 -6.94
CA ALA A 21 -4.63 0.27 -6.31
C ALA A 21 -5.09 1.45 -5.45
N CYS A 22 -4.85 2.68 -5.93
CA CYS A 22 -5.12 3.91 -5.21
C CYS A 22 -6.59 4.01 -4.74
N ALA A 23 -7.55 3.79 -5.64
CA ALA A 23 -8.98 3.90 -5.33
C ALA A 23 -9.47 2.81 -4.36
N GLU A 24 -9.06 1.55 -4.58
CA GLU A 24 -9.37 0.44 -3.70
C GLU A 24 -8.79 0.64 -2.31
N SER A 25 -7.56 1.15 -2.21
CA SER A 25 -6.90 1.43 -0.94
C SER A 25 -7.68 2.44 -0.11
N MET A 26 -8.20 3.52 -0.72
CA MET A 26 -9.00 4.51 0.02
C MET A 26 -10.31 3.92 0.53
N THR A 27 -10.95 3.07 -0.28
CA THR A 27 -12.16 2.33 0.12
C THR A 27 -11.84 1.43 1.29
N LEU A 28 -10.77 0.63 1.20
CA LEU A 28 -10.35 -0.26 2.26
C LEU A 28 -10.02 0.47 3.57
N ILE A 29 -9.28 1.59 3.50
CA ILE A 29 -8.94 2.42 4.67
C ILE A 29 -10.22 2.91 5.36
N ALA A 30 -11.21 3.35 4.59
CA ALA A 30 -12.49 3.78 5.16
C ALA A 30 -13.21 2.63 5.88
N GLU A 31 -13.29 1.45 5.27
CA GLU A 31 -13.93 0.28 5.88
C GLU A 31 -13.21 -0.19 7.15
N LEU A 32 -11.88 -0.27 7.11
CA LEU A 32 -11.07 -0.66 8.26
C LEU A 32 -11.13 0.40 9.38
N GLY A 33 -11.12 1.68 9.01
CA GLY A 33 -11.23 2.80 9.95
C GLY A 33 -12.57 2.80 10.70
N LEU A 34 -13.64 2.27 10.11
CA LEU A 34 -14.92 2.07 10.82
C LEU A 34 -14.80 0.97 11.90
N ARG A 35 -13.98 -0.05 11.66
CA ARG A 35 -13.78 -1.21 12.53
C ARG A 35 -12.74 -0.97 13.63
N GLY A 36 -11.77 -0.08 13.43
CA GLY A 36 -10.72 0.17 14.42
C GLY A 36 -9.57 1.05 13.94
N ALA A 37 -8.45 0.98 14.67
CA ALA A 37 -7.20 1.65 14.31
C ALA A 37 -6.60 1.08 13.02
N VAL A 38 -5.97 1.92 12.21
CA VAL A 38 -5.28 1.52 10.97
C VAL A 38 -3.98 2.31 10.85
N THR A 39 -2.88 1.61 10.59
CA THR A 39 -1.60 2.25 10.24
C THR A 39 -1.44 2.30 8.73
N ILE A 40 -1.12 3.48 8.21
CA ILE A 40 -0.97 3.76 6.78
C ILE A 40 0.45 4.29 6.56
N LEU A 41 1.23 3.58 5.75
CA LEU A 41 2.60 3.90 5.41
C LEU A 41 2.65 4.21 3.92
N ASP A 42 2.82 5.47 3.55
CA ASP A 42 2.69 5.92 2.16
C ASP A 42 4.06 6.15 1.50
N GLY A 43 4.39 5.36 0.48
CA GLY A 43 5.58 5.53 -0.35
C GLY A 43 5.28 6.19 -1.71
N GLY A 44 4.05 6.09 -2.20
CA GLY A 44 3.64 6.57 -3.52
C GLY A 44 2.85 7.88 -3.55
N ASN A 45 2.67 8.55 -2.41
CA ASN A 45 1.76 9.72 -2.29
C ASN A 45 0.29 9.36 -2.59
N LEU A 46 -0.12 8.15 -2.23
CA LEU A 46 -1.44 7.65 -2.59
C LEU A 46 -2.49 7.93 -1.53
N TYR A 47 -2.10 8.23 -0.30
CA TYR A 47 -3.09 8.46 0.76
C TYR A 47 -3.87 9.77 0.54
N ARG A 48 -5.18 9.66 0.30
CA ARG A 48 -6.11 10.78 0.06
C ARG A 48 -7.10 10.93 1.22
N PRO A 49 -6.74 11.63 2.32
CA PRO A 49 -7.60 11.73 3.51
C PRO A 49 -8.98 12.33 3.23
N TYR A 50 -9.11 13.26 2.28
CA TYR A 50 -10.40 13.83 1.91
C TYR A 50 -11.31 12.86 1.15
N GLN A 51 -10.75 11.97 0.34
CA GLN A 51 -11.51 10.91 -0.31
C GLN A 51 -12.00 9.91 0.73
N VAL A 52 -11.13 9.49 1.66
CA VAL A 52 -11.50 8.64 2.80
C VAL A 52 -12.61 9.30 3.62
N ALA A 53 -12.51 10.59 3.96
CA ALA A 53 -13.56 11.31 4.67
C ALA A 53 -14.90 11.33 3.91
N THR A 54 -14.86 11.44 2.58
CA THR A 54 -16.06 11.38 1.72
C THR A 54 -16.70 10.01 1.72
N LEU A 55 -15.90 8.94 1.71
CA LEU A 55 -16.39 7.56 1.82
C LEU A 55 -17.01 7.32 3.21
N LEU A 56 -16.36 7.80 4.27
CA LEU A 56 -16.84 7.69 5.65
C LEU A 56 -18.17 8.41 5.88
N ARG A 57 -18.37 9.60 5.28
CA ARG A 57 -19.63 10.37 5.36
C ARG A 57 -20.86 9.57 4.92
N ARG A 58 -20.69 8.61 4.03
CA ARG A 58 -21.77 7.74 3.53
C ARG A 58 -22.15 6.63 4.52
N LYS A 59 -21.33 6.41 5.55
CA LYS A 59 -21.42 5.25 6.45
C LYS A 59 -21.52 5.62 7.93
N THR A 60 -21.07 6.81 8.32
CA THR A 60 -21.13 7.27 9.71
C THR A 60 -21.20 8.79 9.80
N VAL A 61 -21.81 9.27 10.88
CA VAL A 61 -21.81 10.69 11.27
C VAL A 61 -20.56 11.07 12.08
N ASP A 62 -19.92 10.10 12.75
CA ASP A 62 -18.71 10.33 13.56
C ASP A 62 -17.42 10.19 12.74
N ILE A 63 -17.24 11.12 11.80
CA ILE A 63 -16.04 11.13 10.94
C ILE A 63 -14.79 11.45 11.75
N SER A 64 -14.91 12.33 12.74
CA SER A 64 -13.77 12.77 13.57
C SER A 64 -13.24 11.62 14.43
N GLY A 65 -14.13 10.82 15.05
CA GLY A 65 -13.74 9.63 15.79
C GLY A 65 -13.03 8.61 14.90
N VAL A 66 -13.53 8.36 13.68
CA VAL A 66 -12.85 7.48 12.73
C VAL A 66 -11.48 8.04 12.32
N ALA A 67 -11.39 9.33 11.97
CA ALA A 67 -10.14 9.94 11.52
C ALA A 67 -9.03 9.87 12.58
N LYS A 68 -9.37 9.98 13.87
CA LYS A 68 -8.42 9.81 15.00
C LYS A 68 -7.83 8.40 15.10
N ARG A 69 -8.43 7.40 14.45
CA ARG A 69 -7.97 6.01 14.39
C ARG A 69 -7.09 5.73 13.17
N LEU A 70 -6.95 6.67 12.24
CA LEU A 70 -6.14 6.53 11.03
C LEU A 70 -4.77 7.18 11.24
N PHE A 71 -3.74 6.35 11.34
CA PHE A 71 -2.36 6.78 11.59
C PHE A 71 -1.56 6.74 10.30
N SER A 72 -1.42 7.87 9.62
CA SER A 72 -0.65 7.97 8.37
C SER A 72 0.74 8.54 8.57
N ARG A 73 1.75 7.89 7.99
CA ARG A 73 3.12 8.39 7.85
C ARG A 73 3.56 8.22 6.39
N ARG A 74 4.44 9.09 5.93
CA ARG A 74 4.93 9.09 4.54
C ARG A 74 6.44 8.97 4.50
N ALA A 75 6.93 8.27 3.48
CA ALA A 75 8.33 8.26 3.07
C ALA A 75 8.45 8.80 1.64
N PHE A 76 9.56 9.47 1.35
CA PHE A 76 9.90 10.00 0.04
C PHE A 76 11.06 9.25 -0.60
N THR A 77 11.85 8.50 0.19
CA THR A 77 13.01 7.73 -0.29
C THR A 77 12.99 6.31 0.30
N CYS A 78 13.69 5.37 -0.34
CA CYS A 78 13.80 4.00 0.17
C CYS A 78 14.44 3.94 1.57
N TYR A 79 15.35 4.86 1.89
CA TYR A 79 15.95 5.00 3.22
C TYR A 79 14.90 5.41 4.27
N GLU A 80 14.06 6.39 3.94
CA GLU A 80 12.96 6.82 4.81
C GLU A 80 11.91 5.72 4.95
N MET A 81 11.57 5.00 3.87
CA MET A 81 10.63 3.87 3.92
C MET A 81 11.14 2.78 4.86
N ASN A 82 12.42 2.41 4.73
CA ASN A 82 13.05 1.46 5.62
C ASN A 82 13.04 1.94 7.08
N THR A 83 13.35 3.21 7.33
CA THR A 83 13.32 3.82 8.68
C THR A 83 11.89 3.83 9.26
N LEU A 84 10.91 4.14 8.42
CA LEU A 84 9.51 4.22 8.78
C LEU A 84 8.94 2.83 9.12
N LEU A 85 9.28 1.79 8.35
CA LEU A 85 8.93 0.40 8.67
C LEU A 85 9.59 -0.07 9.97
N ASN A 86 10.91 0.18 10.13
CA ASN A 86 11.65 -0.18 11.35
C ASN A 86 11.07 0.48 12.61
N SER A 87 10.69 1.76 12.52
CA SER A 87 10.13 2.51 13.65
C SER A 87 8.64 2.25 13.88
N THR A 88 7.95 1.53 13.00
CA THR A 88 6.53 1.23 13.17
C THR A 88 6.34 0.12 14.21
N PRO A 89 5.61 0.39 15.31
CA PRO A 89 5.37 -0.62 16.33
C PRO A 89 4.46 -1.74 15.81
N SER A 90 4.73 -2.97 16.27
CA SER A 90 3.84 -4.12 16.07
C SER A 90 2.67 -4.04 17.05
N LEU A 91 1.50 -3.71 16.54
CA LEU A 91 0.24 -3.50 17.21
C LEU A 91 -0.78 -4.45 16.59
N ASN A 92 -1.80 -4.83 17.35
CA ASN A 92 -2.89 -5.66 16.86
C ASN A 92 -3.89 -4.84 16.03
N GLN A 93 -3.45 -4.40 14.85
CA GLN A 93 -4.24 -3.59 13.93
C GLN A 93 -3.77 -3.78 12.47
N PRO A 94 -4.58 -3.41 11.47
CA PRO A 94 -4.18 -3.46 10.07
C PRO A 94 -3.08 -2.46 9.70
N TYR A 95 -2.19 -2.90 8.82
CA TYR A 95 -1.16 -2.09 8.19
C TYR A 95 -1.39 -2.03 6.69
N LEU A 96 -1.47 -0.82 6.14
CA LEU A 96 -1.50 -0.60 4.69
C LEU A 96 -0.24 0.15 4.28
N ILE A 97 0.59 -0.49 3.48
CA ILE A 97 1.78 0.09 2.90
C ILE A 97 1.47 0.41 1.44
N LEU A 98 1.28 1.70 1.16
CA LEU A 98 0.84 2.18 -0.14
C LEU A 98 2.05 2.42 -1.03
N ASP A 99 2.13 1.67 -2.13
CA ASP A 99 3.13 1.80 -3.19
C ASP A 99 4.57 1.81 -2.65
N LEU A 100 4.91 0.72 -1.95
CA LEU A 100 6.19 0.58 -1.25
C LEU A 100 7.39 0.86 -2.18
N LEU A 101 7.36 0.27 -3.38
CA LEU A 101 8.50 0.29 -4.30
C LEU A 101 8.63 1.60 -5.08
N ASN A 102 7.65 2.50 -5.06
CA ASN A 102 7.84 3.84 -5.63
C ASN A 102 9.05 4.57 -5.01
N THR A 103 9.31 4.34 -3.73
CA THR A 103 10.50 4.89 -3.05
C THR A 103 11.83 4.22 -3.45
N PHE A 104 11.77 3.07 -4.14
CA PHE A 104 12.91 2.26 -4.58
C PHE A 104 13.21 2.40 -6.08
N TYR A 105 12.40 3.15 -6.82
CA TYR A 105 12.58 3.40 -8.25
C TYR A 105 13.42 4.66 -8.54
N ASP A 106 14.10 5.21 -7.52
CA ASP A 106 15.08 6.27 -7.71
C ASP A 106 16.38 5.69 -8.31
N ASP A 107 16.72 6.13 -9.52
CA ASP A 107 17.90 5.70 -10.27
C ASP A 107 19.22 6.15 -9.63
N HIS A 108 19.19 7.12 -8.72
CA HIS A 108 20.39 7.54 -7.97
C HIS A 108 20.79 6.53 -6.89
N VAL A 109 19.91 5.59 -6.52
CA VAL A 109 20.19 4.55 -5.54
C VAL A 109 20.74 3.32 -6.25
N PRO A 110 21.99 2.89 -5.99
CA PRO A 110 22.56 1.70 -6.62
C PRO A 110 21.71 0.44 -6.39
N ALA A 111 21.65 -0.45 -7.38
CA ALA A 111 20.84 -1.67 -7.32
C ALA A 111 21.15 -2.53 -6.08
N TYR A 112 22.43 -2.67 -5.71
CA TYR A 112 22.82 -3.45 -4.53
C TYR A 112 22.23 -2.86 -3.22
N GLU A 113 22.17 -1.53 -3.13
CA GLU A 113 21.69 -0.81 -1.96
C GLU A 113 20.17 -0.88 -1.88
N ALA A 114 19.48 -0.73 -3.02
CA ALA A 114 18.04 -0.94 -3.11
C ALA A 114 17.64 -2.36 -2.68
N CYS A 115 18.36 -3.39 -3.13
CA CYS A 115 18.14 -4.78 -2.70
C CYS A 115 18.40 -4.97 -1.20
N ARG A 116 19.50 -4.39 -0.68
CA ARG A 116 19.83 -4.46 0.76
C ARG A 116 18.75 -3.83 1.63
N LEU A 117 18.26 -2.64 1.25
CA LEU A 117 17.19 -1.94 1.94
C LEU A 117 15.85 -2.68 1.82
N LEU A 118 15.54 -3.23 0.63
CA LEU A 118 14.31 -3.98 0.42
C LEU A 118 14.28 -5.22 1.30
N LYS A 119 15.40 -5.96 1.40
CA LYS A 119 15.50 -7.11 2.32
C LYS A 119 15.15 -6.71 3.76
N SER A 120 15.72 -5.60 4.25
CA SER A 120 15.40 -5.05 5.57
C SER A 120 13.91 -4.69 5.69
N CYS A 121 13.31 -4.06 4.66
CA CYS A 121 11.88 -3.79 4.64
C CYS A 121 11.02 -5.07 4.70
N LEU A 122 11.39 -6.12 3.95
CA LEU A 122 10.68 -7.40 3.96
C LEU A 122 10.72 -8.05 5.35
N ASP A 123 11.87 -8.02 6.04
CA ASP A 123 11.98 -8.51 7.42
C ASP A 123 11.04 -7.73 8.36
N GLN A 124 10.90 -6.41 8.16
CA GLN A 124 9.97 -5.60 8.93
C GLN A 124 8.51 -5.88 8.58
N LEU A 125 8.17 -6.13 7.31
CA LEU A 125 6.82 -6.53 6.92
C LEU A 125 6.44 -7.85 7.61
N GLN A 126 7.33 -8.84 7.61
CA GLN A 126 7.11 -10.11 8.32
C GLN A 126 6.90 -9.89 9.82
N ARG A 127 7.67 -9.00 10.45
CA ARG A 127 7.43 -8.60 11.86
C ARG A 127 6.03 -8.03 12.09
N LEU A 128 5.51 -7.21 11.17
CA LEU A 128 4.17 -6.61 11.28
C LEU A 128 3.05 -7.61 11.00
N VAL A 129 3.26 -8.55 10.07
CA VAL A 129 2.32 -9.64 9.74
C VAL A 129 1.96 -10.47 10.97
N LEU A 130 2.93 -10.69 11.87
CA LEU A 130 2.71 -11.43 13.12
C LEU A 130 1.74 -10.73 14.07
N SER A 131 1.62 -9.39 14.02
CA SER A 131 0.75 -8.63 14.92
C SER A 131 -0.59 -8.26 14.30
N GLY A 132 -0.68 -8.10 12.98
CA GLY A 132 -1.92 -7.73 12.30
C GLY A 132 -1.89 -8.04 10.80
N PRO A 133 -3.03 -7.88 10.10
CA PRO A 133 -3.06 -8.05 8.65
C PRO A 133 -2.24 -6.95 7.97
N VAL A 134 -1.45 -7.33 6.97
CA VAL A 134 -0.60 -6.40 6.21
C VAL A 134 -1.01 -6.42 4.74
N VAL A 135 -1.27 -5.24 4.19
CA VAL A 135 -1.50 -5.03 2.76
C VAL A 135 -0.39 -4.16 2.21
N VAL A 136 0.24 -4.61 1.13
CA VAL A 136 1.20 -3.82 0.37
C VAL A 136 0.62 -3.58 -1.02
N THR A 137 0.58 -2.33 -1.47
CA THR A 137 0.29 -2.06 -2.88
C THR A 137 1.57 -1.74 -3.62
N LEU A 138 1.61 -2.09 -4.92
CA LEU A 138 2.76 -1.92 -5.79
C LEU A 138 2.30 -1.44 -7.16
N ALA A 139 3.02 -0.46 -7.72
CA ALA A 139 2.97 -0.12 -9.14
C ALA A 139 4.12 -0.80 -9.92
N PRO A 140 3.94 -1.02 -11.23
CA PRO A 140 5.03 -1.42 -12.12
C PRO A 140 6.21 -0.44 -12.02
N PRO A 141 7.46 -0.92 -12.06
CA PRO A 141 8.61 -0.04 -12.13
C PRO A 141 8.64 0.72 -13.46
N LEU A 142 9.19 1.93 -13.44
CA LEU A 142 9.46 2.68 -14.67
C LEU A 142 10.64 2.09 -15.45
N ALA A 143 11.63 1.55 -14.75
CA ALA A 143 12.81 0.90 -15.32
C ALA A 143 12.73 -0.62 -15.14
N GLU A 144 12.90 -1.39 -16.23
CA GLU A 144 12.83 -2.86 -16.22
C GLU A 144 13.82 -3.49 -15.22
N GLU A 145 14.98 -2.86 -15.01
CA GLU A 145 16.01 -3.32 -14.06
C GLU A 145 15.48 -3.46 -12.61
N ARG A 146 14.45 -2.68 -12.25
CA ARG A 146 13.80 -2.73 -10.93
C ARG A 146 12.73 -3.80 -10.83
N GLY A 147 12.43 -4.54 -11.90
CA GLY A 147 11.44 -5.62 -11.92
C GLY A 147 11.70 -6.70 -10.87
N SER A 148 12.98 -7.03 -10.63
CA SER A 148 13.39 -8.00 -9.60
C SER A 148 12.99 -7.61 -8.17
N LEU A 149 12.75 -6.32 -7.90
CA LEU A 149 12.25 -5.85 -6.60
C LEU A 149 10.78 -6.21 -6.41
N VAL A 150 9.97 -6.11 -7.47
CA VAL A 150 8.56 -6.51 -7.45
C VAL A 150 8.44 -8.00 -7.18
N GLU A 151 9.24 -8.81 -7.89
CA GLU A 151 9.29 -10.27 -7.70
C GLU A 151 9.64 -10.65 -6.25
N GLN A 152 10.61 -9.95 -5.64
CA GLN A 152 10.98 -10.19 -4.24
C GLN A 152 9.83 -9.90 -3.26
N VAL A 153 9.06 -8.82 -3.48
CA VAL A 153 7.91 -8.50 -2.62
C VAL A 153 6.77 -9.50 -2.82
N CYS A 154 6.42 -9.78 -4.08
CA CYS A 154 5.37 -10.75 -4.42
C CYS A 154 5.71 -12.17 -3.94
N GLY A 155 6.98 -12.58 -3.99
CA GLY A 155 7.43 -13.90 -3.52
C GLY A 155 7.34 -14.11 -2.02
N GLN A 156 7.19 -13.04 -1.22
CA GLN A 156 6.98 -13.10 0.23
C GLN A 156 5.50 -13.04 0.63
N ALA A 157 4.61 -12.76 -0.30
CA ALA A 157 3.19 -12.59 -0.03
C ALA A 157 2.47 -13.93 0.11
N ASP A 158 1.53 -14.01 1.05
CA ASP A 158 0.61 -15.14 1.15
C ASP A 158 -0.42 -15.12 0.02
N GLU A 159 -0.76 -13.92 -0.47
CA GLU A 159 -1.71 -13.72 -1.56
C GLU A 159 -1.27 -12.54 -2.42
N VAL A 160 -1.21 -12.75 -3.73
CA VAL A 160 -0.91 -11.71 -4.72
C VAL A 160 -2.13 -11.50 -5.59
N MET A 161 -2.62 -10.26 -5.64
CA MET A 161 -3.76 -9.86 -6.45
C MET A 161 -3.29 -8.91 -7.55
N VAL A 162 -3.40 -9.34 -8.80
CA VAL A 162 -3.00 -8.56 -9.97
C VAL A 162 -4.23 -7.87 -10.55
N LYS A 163 -4.15 -6.55 -10.72
CA LYS A 163 -5.17 -5.75 -11.40
C LYS A 163 -4.60 -5.22 -12.70
N GLU A 164 -5.19 -5.62 -13.81
CA GLU A 164 -4.82 -5.10 -15.12
C GLU A 164 -5.37 -3.69 -15.33
N ALA A 165 -4.66 -2.87 -16.11
CA ALA A 165 -5.23 -1.60 -16.56
C ALA A 165 -6.49 -1.89 -17.37
N PRO A 166 -7.60 -1.15 -17.17
CA PRO A 166 -8.70 -1.23 -18.11
C PRO A 166 -8.16 -0.88 -19.50
N VAL A 167 -8.36 -1.77 -20.47
CA VAL A 167 -7.94 -1.54 -21.86
C VAL A 167 -8.64 -0.27 -22.32
N CYS A 168 -7.89 0.81 -22.44
CA CYS A 168 -8.38 2.08 -22.95
C CYS A 168 -8.63 1.87 -24.45
N GLN A 169 -9.82 1.41 -24.83
CA GLN A 169 -10.22 1.45 -26.22
C GLN A 169 -10.28 2.93 -26.61
N PRO A 170 -9.52 3.38 -27.62
CA PRO A 170 -9.62 4.75 -28.06
C PRO A 170 -11.05 4.98 -28.59
N THR A 171 -11.89 5.58 -27.76
CA THR A 171 -13.17 6.12 -28.20
C THR A 171 -12.85 7.32 -29.08
N GLN A 172 -12.91 7.11 -30.40
CA GLN A 172 -12.89 8.20 -31.36
C GLN A 172 -14.03 9.17 -30.98
N PRO A 173 -13.74 10.44 -30.66
CA PRO A 173 -14.81 11.39 -30.39
C PRO A 173 -15.69 11.49 -31.64
N SER A 174 -17.01 11.39 -31.47
CA SER A 174 -17.95 11.59 -32.57
C SER A 174 -17.80 13.03 -33.06
N LEU A 175 -17.46 13.21 -34.33
CA LEU A 175 -17.51 14.50 -35.00
C LEU A 175 -18.99 14.88 -35.22
N PHE A 176 -19.61 15.48 -34.21
CA PHE A 176 -20.86 16.24 -34.32
C PHE A 176 -20.79 17.47 -33.43
#